data_AF-A0AAD4VSC5-F1
#
_entry.id   AF-A0AAD4VSC5-F1
#
_cell.length_a   1.000
_cell.length_b   1.000
_cell.length_c   1.000
_cell.angle_alpha   90.00
_cell.angle_beta   90.00
_cell.angle_gamma   90.00
#
_symmetry.space_group_name_H-M   'P 1'
#
loop_
_entity.id
_entity.type
_entity.pdbx_description
1 polymer ?
#
loop_
_entity_poly.entity_id
_entity_poly.type
_entity_poly.pdbx_seq_one_letter_code
_entity_poly.pdbx_strand_id
1 'polypeptide(L)'
;MAATLEISTFSTIFLFLLFLPQSAAKTTACGSSTCTAGGLLVCFPFQLRNNQVPSNCGYPGFDLSFNNRSQTILTLPSSGDFIVQSINYMEQRISINDPGNCLAKRFFNHDISLVNSPFSYLNPTNYTFLNCSSYKGETTPIFCFGSDNYKVIAVPTRWFSPPFDEPLPINCSVI
;
A
#
# COMPACT_ATOMS: atom_id res chain seq x y z
N MET A 1 -33.15 20.70 44.45
CA MET A 1 -33.27 19.33 44.98
C MET A 1 -31.87 18.84 45.27
N ALA A 2 -31.57 18.59 46.53
CA ALA A 2 -30.25 18.23 47.03
C ALA A 2 -30.10 16.70 47.04
N ALA A 3 -28.89 16.23 46.75
CA ALA A 3 -28.42 14.92 47.15
C ALA A 3 -26.95 15.06 47.60
N THR A 4 -26.75 14.85 48.90
CA THR A 4 -25.46 14.77 49.58
C THR A 4 -25.12 13.29 49.75
N LEU A 5 -23.87 12.89 49.54
CA LEU A 5 -23.41 11.52 49.81
C LEU A 5 -22.10 11.59 50.59
N GLU A 6 -22.12 11.01 51.80
CA GLU A 6 -21.04 11.10 52.78
C GLU A 6 -19.88 10.13 52.50
N ILE A 7 -18.69 10.55 52.92
CA ILE A 7 -17.44 9.81 52.82
C ILE A 7 -17.19 9.11 54.16
N SER A 8 -17.12 7.78 54.15
CA SER A 8 -16.64 6.99 55.28
C SER A 8 -15.12 6.86 55.19
N THR A 9 -14.40 7.63 56.01
CA THR A 9 -12.95 7.46 56.23
C THR A 9 -12.69 6.39 57.28
N PHE A 10 -11.70 5.52 57.06
CA PHE A 10 -10.50 5.35 57.90
C PHE A 10 -9.76 4.04 57.61
N SER A 11 -8.42 4.13 57.65
CA SER A 11 -7.41 3.04 57.62
C SER A 11 -7.06 2.53 56.21
N THR A 12 -5.87 2.70 55.63
CA THR A 12 -4.51 2.94 56.16
C THR A 12 -3.63 3.63 55.11
N ILE A 13 -3.04 4.78 55.43
CA ILE A 13 -1.84 5.29 54.75
C ILE A 13 -0.66 4.44 55.26
N PHE A 14 -0.32 3.35 54.57
CA PHE A 14 1.04 2.75 54.58
C PHE A 14 1.17 1.52 53.65
N LEU A 15 1.04 1.70 52.34
CA LEU A 15 1.79 0.87 51.40
C LEU A 15 2.57 1.82 50.50
N PHE A 16 3.65 2.32 51.11
CA PHE A 16 4.91 2.65 50.47
C PHE A 16 4.98 2.28 48.98
N LEU A 17 5.10 3.31 48.12
CA LEU A 17 6.24 3.49 47.21
C LEU A 17 6.76 2.24 46.46
N LEU A 18 5.89 1.30 46.06
CA LEU A 18 6.20 0.09 45.31
C LEU A 18 4.93 -0.24 44.52
N PHE A 19 4.59 0.46 43.43
CA PHE A 19 5.17 0.28 42.11
C PHE A 19 4.96 1.57 41.31
N LEU A 20 5.90 2.51 41.38
CA LEU A 20 6.26 3.21 40.16
C LEU A 20 7.27 2.31 39.44
N PRO A 21 6.90 1.54 38.40
CA PRO A 21 7.67 1.68 37.20
C PRO A 21 7.25 3.04 36.64
N GLN A 22 8.13 4.01 36.79
CA GLN A 22 8.44 4.82 35.62
C GLN A 22 8.68 3.81 34.50
N SER A 23 7.66 3.51 33.70
CA SER A 23 7.92 3.43 32.28
C SER A 23 8.36 4.84 31.94
N ALA A 24 9.65 5.11 32.17
CA ALA A 24 10.43 5.61 31.07
C ALA A 24 10.03 4.69 29.92
N ALA A 25 9.03 5.13 29.14
CA ALA A 25 9.16 4.94 27.73
C ALA A 25 10.61 5.38 27.51
N LYS A 26 11.50 4.41 27.35
CA LYS A 26 12.57 4.61 26.39
C LYS A 26 11.77 5.09 25.21
N THR A 27 11.70 6.40 25.04
CA THR A 27 11.60 7.02 23.73
C THR A 27 12.79 6.37 23.06
N THR A 28 12.53 5.19 22.53
CA THR A 28 13.47 4.49 21.70
C THR A 28 13.39 5.42 20.54
N ALA A 29 14.27 6.43 20.56
CA ALA A 29 14.29 7.46 19.57
C ALA A 29 14.34 6.64 18.31
N CYS A 30 13.27 6.68 17.54
CA CYS A 30 13.25 6.07 16.25
C CYS A 30 14.32 6.85 15.52
N GLY A 31 15.54 6.30 15.58
CA GLY A 31 16.66 6.81 14.83
C GLY A 31 16.10 6.90 13.43
N SER A 32 16.13 8.09 12.86
CA SER A 32 15.68 8.36 11.51
C SER A 32 16.16 7.18 10.69
N SER A 33 15.24 6.30 10.26
CA SER A 33 15.57 5.12 9.47
C SER A 33 16.44 5.64 8.34
N THR A 34 17.70 5.23 8.36
CA THR A 34 18.79 5.98 7.76
C THR A 34 18.44 6.29 6.31
N CYS A 35 18.44 7.59 5.98
CA CYS A 35 18.40 8.07 4.62
C CYS A 35 19.57 7.45 3.87
N THR A 36 19.38 6.33 3.17
CA THR A 36 20.41 5.85 2.25
C THR A 36 20.66 6.97 1.24
N ALA A 37 21.88 7.51 1.21
CA ALA A 37 22.25 8.53 0.24
C ALA A 37 22.01 7.95 -1.17
N GLY A 38 21.01 8.50 -1.88
CA GLY A 38 20.59 8.03 -3.21
C GLY A 38 19.47 6.98 -3.26
N GLY A 39 18.89 6.57 -2.12
CA GLY A 39 17.78 5.60 -2.05
C GLY A 39 16.42 6.21 -1.68
N LEU A 40 15.34 5.41 -1.74
CA LEU A 40 13.99 5.83 -1.32
C LEU A 40 13.97 6.12 0.18
N LEU A 41 13.53 7.31 0.57
CA LEU A 41 13.41 7.72 1.97
C LEU A 41 12.21 7.04 2.63
N VAL A 42 12.45 6.29 3.71
CA VAL A 42 11.41 5.63 4.53
C VAL A 42 11.30 6.35 5.88
N CYS A 43 10.14 6.92 6.14
CA CYS A 43 9.78 7.65 7.36
C CYS A 43 8.42 7.15 7.86
N PHE A 44 8.06 7.56 9.09
CA PHE A 44 6.71 7.38 9.62
C PHE A 44 5.65 7.84 8.59
N PRO A 45 4.55 7.09 8.37
CA PRO A 45 4.09 5.93 9.12
C PRO A 45 4.71 4.59 8.72
N PHE A 46 5.57 4.55 7.69
CA PHE A 46 6.23 3.34 7.23
C PHE A 46 7.43 2.99 8.12
N GLN A 47 7.72 1.71 8.22
CA GLN A 47 8.92 1.22 8.92
C GLN A 47 9.63 0.17 8.10
N LEU A 48 10.97 0.16 8.15
CA LEU A 48 11.76 -0.91 7.57
C LEU A 48 11.82 -2.09 8.53
N ARG A 49 11.28 -3.23 8.11
CA ARG A 49 11.42 -4.49 8.82
C ARG A 49 12.86 -4.98 8.64
N ASN A 50 13.71 -4.62 9.60
CA ASN A 50 15.05 -5.18 9.74
C ASN A 50 15.29 -5.58 11.20
N ASN A 51 16.25 -6.46 11.44
CA ASN A 51 16.58 -6.93 12.80
C ASN A 51 17.22 -5.85 13.69
N GLN A 52 17.35 -4.60 13.22
CA GLN A 52 18.10 -3.52 13.87
C GLN A 52 17.23 -2.33 14.30
N VAL A 53 16.00 -2.20 13.79
CA VAL A 53 15.06 -1.13 14.15
C VAL A 53 14.12 -1.65 15.25
N PRO A 54 14.03 -0.96 16.39
CA PRO A 54 13.09 -1.32 17.45
C PRO A 54 11.65 -1.36 16.92
N SER A 55 10.87 -2.30 17.44
CA SER A 55 9.59 -2.77 16.89
C SER A 55 8.41 -1.76 16.87
N ASN A 56 8.63 -0.45 17.00
CA ASN A 56 7.57 0.57 17.18
C ASN A 56 7.83 1.89 16.42
N CYS A 57 8.53 1.87 15.29
CA CYS A 57 8.88 3.11 14.57
C CYS A 57 7.95 3.47 13.40
N GLY A 58 6.92 2.66 13.17
CA GLY A 58 5.85 2.91 12.21
C GLY A 58 4.55 2.26 12.67
N TYR A 59 3.53 2.32 11.82
CA TYR A 59 2.26 1.67 12.10
C TYR A 59 2.26 0.19 11.71
N PRO A 60 1.61 -0.68 12.50
CA PRO A 60 1.40 -2.08 12.10
C PRO A 60 0.78 -2.17 10.71
N GLY A 61 1.36 -3.00 9.83
CA GLY A 61 0.89 -3.18 8.46
C GLY A 61 1.46 -2.18 7.44
N PHE A 62 2.28 -1.23 7.87
CA PHE A 62 3.06 -0.32 7.00
C PHE A 62 4.54 -0.74 6.90
N ASP A 63 4.82 -2.01 7.14
CA ASP A 63 6.14 -2.58 7.04
C ASP A 63 6.63 -2.63 5.58
N LEU A 64 7.85 -2.14 5.37
CA LEU A 64 8.60 -2.25 4.13
C LEU A 64 9.84 -3.12 4.36
N SER A 65 10.34 -3.76 3.31
CA SER A 65 11.59 -4.53 3.35
C SER A 65 12.50 -4.16 2.19
N PHE A 66 13.71 -4.71 2.17
CA PHE A 66 14.59 -4.64 1.00
C PHE A 66 14.77 -6.03 0.41
N ASN A 67 14.75 -6.13 -0.92
CA ASN A 67 15.16 -7.35 -1.61
C ASN A 67 16.68 -7.37 -1.86
N ASN A 68 17.18 -8.47 -2.43
CA ASN A 68 18.61 -8.65 -2.76
C ASN A 68 19.15 -7.68 -3.82
N ARG A 69 18.28 -6.89 -4.47
CA ARG A 69 18.63 -5.84 -5.43
C ARG A 69 18.57 -4.44 -4.79
N SER A 70 18.47 -4.36 -3.47
CA SER A 70 18.31 -3.12 -2.72
C SER A 70 17.07 -2.31 -3.11
N GLN A 71 16.04 -2.96 -3.64
CA GLN A 71 14.75 -2.34 -3.92
C GLN A 71 13.88 -2.39 -2.68
N THR A 72 13.13 -1.32 -2.42
CA THR A 72 12.16 -1.28 -1.32
C THR A 72 10.92 -2.07 -1.72
N ILE A 73 10.45 -2.97 -0.86
CA ILE A 73 9.34 -3.88 -1.11
C ILE A 73 8.22 -3.62 -0.12
N LEU A 74 7.00 -3.55 -0.64
CA LEU A 74 5.76 -3.64 0.11
C LEU A 74 5.16 -5.03 -0.10
N THR A 75 4.94 -5.76 0.99
CA THR A 75 4.27 -7.07 0.94
C THR A 75 2.83 -6.91 1.41
N LEU A 76 1.88 -7.08 0.49
CA LEU A 76 0.46 -7.06 0.81
C LEU A 76 -0.01 -8.47 1.22
N PRO A 77 -0.77 -8.63 2.32
CA PRO A 77 -1.13 -9.95 2.84
C PRO A 77 -1.81 -10.89 1.83
N SER A 78 -2.67 -10.35 0.98
CA SER A 78 -3.44 -11.12 -0.01
C SER A 78 -2.84 -11.09 -1.42
N SER A 79 -1.73 -10.38 -1.62
CA SER A 79 -1.17 -10.11 -2.95
C SER A 79 0.36 -10.28 -3.03
N GLY A 80 1.05 -10.62 -1.94
CA GLY A 80 2.51 -10.75 -1.96
C GLY A 80 3.23 -9.44 -2.27
N ASP A 81 4.37 -9.54 -2.94
CA ASP A 81 5.36 -8.47 -3.00
C ASP A 81 5.13 -7.48 -4.16
N PHE A 82 5.41 -6.21 -3.87
CA PHE A 82 5.44 -5.12 -4.82
C PHE A 82 6.67 -4.25 -4.61
N ILE A 83 7.26 -3.76 -5.69
CA ILE A 83 8.37 -2.81 -5.63
C ILE A 83 7.80 -1.42 -5.37
N VAL A 84 8.23 -0.77 -4.30
CA VAL A 84 7.88 0.63 -4.03
C VAL A 84 8.66 1.54 -4.98
N GLN A 85 7.94 2.33 -5.77
CA GLN A 85 8.50 3.30 -6.71
C GLN A 85 8.74 4.65 -6.03
N SER A 86 7.77 5.10 -5.22
CA SER A 86 7.85 6.37 -4.51
C SER A 86 6.89 6.41 -3.32
N ILE A 87 7.18 7.29 -2.36
CA ILE A 87 6.32 7.59 -1.22
C ILE A 87 6.15 9.11 -1.17
N ASN A 88 4.91 9.57 -1.23
CA ASN A 88 4.54 10.96 -1.00
C ASN A 88 3.95 11.09 0.41
N TYR A 89 4.73 11.61 1.34
CA TYR A 89 4.32 11.78 2.74
C TYR A 89 3.26 12.87 2.94
N MET A 90 3.29 13.93 2.12
CA MET A 90 2.32 15.03 2.21
C MET A 90 0.92 14.57 1.79
N GLU A 91 0.85 13.77 0.72
CA GLU A 91 -0.41 13.21 0.22
C GLU A 91 -0.75 11.85 0.83
N GLN A 92 0.14 11.28 1.66
CA GLN A 92 0.04 9.94 2.24
C GLN A 92 -0.19 8.84 1.18
N ARG A 93 0.59 8.90 0.09
CA ARG A 93 0.48 7.96 -1.05
C ARG A 93 1.75 7.15 -1.22
N ILE A 94 1.57 5.88 -1.54
CA ILE A 94 2.64 4.99 -1.95
C ILE A 94 2.38 4.54 -3.39
N SER A 95 3.39 4.67 -4.24
CA SER A 95 3.37 4.17 -5.62
C SER A 95 4.14 2.86 -5.68
N ILE A 96 3.56 1.87 -6.35
CA ILE A 96 4.09 0.51 -6.44
C ILE A 96 4.15 0.04 -7.88
N ASN A 97 5.05 -0.90 -8.16
CA ASN A 97 5.11 -1.65 -9.41
C ASN A 97 5.19 -3.16 -9.11
N ASP A 98 4.80 -3.95 -10.09
CA ASP A 98 4.96 -5.40 -10.05
C ASP A 98 6.45 -5.80 -10.19
N PRO A 99 6.97 -6.73 -9.36
CA PRO A 99 8.33 -7.26 -9.53
C PRO A 99 8.57 -7.91 -10.90
N GLY A 100 7.53 -8.49 -11.50
CA GLY A 100 7.55 -9.02 -12.88
C GLY A 100 7.44 -7.94 -13.96
N ASN A 101 7.41 -6.66 -13.58
CA ASN A 101 7.22 -5.50 -14.45
C ASN A 101 5.94 -5.57 -15.31
N CYS A 102 4.89 -6.22 -14.81
CA CYS A 102 3.59 -6.29 -15.49
C CYS A 102 2.40 -6.16 -14.55
N LEU A 103 2.27 -4.99 -13.92
CA LEU A 103 1.19 -4.71 -12.97
C LEU A 103 -0.21 -4.88 -13.59
N ALA A 104 -0.37 -4.50 -14.86
CA ALA A 104 -1.65 -4.66 -15.57
C ALA A 104 -2.07 -6.14 -15.70
N LYS A 105 -1.12 -7.06 -15.91
CA LYS A 105 -1.41 -8.50 -15.98
C LYS A 105 -1.82 -9.06 -14.62
N ARG A 106 -1.27 -8.52 -13.52
CA ARG A 106 -1.73 -8.87 -12.17
C ARG A 106 -3.15 -8.42 -11.88
N PHE A 107 -3.54 -7.22 -12.34
CA PHE A 107 -4.94 -6.80 -12.28
C PHE A 107 -5.85 -7.72 -13.10
N PHE A 108 -5.43 -8.07 -14.31
CA PHE A 108 -6.18 -9.00 -15.18
C PHE A 108 -6.39 -10.38 -14.53
N ASN A 109 -5.34 -10.94 -13.93
CA ASN A 109 -5.40 -12.23 -13.24
C ASN A 109 -6.13 -12.19 -11.89
N HIS A 110 -6.58 -11.01 -11.43
CA HIS A 110 -7.10 -10.80 -10.08
C HIS A 110 -6.10 -11.12 -8.96
N ASP A 111 -4.80 -10.98 -9.23
CA ASP A 111 -3.70 -11.21 -8.28
C ASP A 111 -3.47 -10.03 -7.32
N ILE A 112 -4.36 -9.03 -7.32
CA ILE A 112 -4.27 -7.82 -6.51
C ILE A 112 -5.54 -7.64 -5.69
N SER A 113 -5.36 -7.72 -4.39
CA SER A 113 -6.35 -7.50 -3.35
C SER A 113 -5.71 -6.77 -2.17
N LEU A 114 -6.37 -5.70 -1.72
CA LEU A 114 -5.99 -4.95 -0.52
C LEU A 114 -6.63 -5.51 0.76
N VAL A 115 -7.31 -6.66 0.68
CA VAL A 115 -7.93 -7.31 1.85
C VAL A 115 -6.87 -7.57 2.92
N ASN A 116 -7.20 -7.23 4.16
CA ASN A 116 -6.33 -7.27 5.34
C ASN A 116 -5.10 -6.34 5.27
N SER A 117 -5.09 -5.36 4.37
CA SER A 117 -4.06 -4.30 4.34
C SER A 117 -4.65 -2.95 4.79
N PRO A 118 -3.82 -2.04 5.33
CA PRO A 118 -4.26 -0.69 5.70
C PRO A 118 -4.37 0.27 4.50
N PHE A 119 -4.14 -0.22 3.27
CA PHE A 119 -4.12 0.59 2.06
C PHE A 119 -5.47 0.58 1.35
N SER A 120 -5.75 1.67 0.65
CA SER A 120 -6.90 1.81 -0.25
C SER A 120 -6.46 2.34 -1.61
N TYR A 121 -7.16 1.96 -2.67
CA TYR A 121 -6.91 2.51 -4.00
C TYR A 121 -7.24 4.01 -4.04
N LEU A 122 -6.36 4.79 -4.67
CA LEU A 122 -6.65 6.17 -4.99
C LEU A 122 -7.48 6.24 -6.27
N ASN A 123 -8.72 6.74 -6.18
CA ASN A 123 -9.62 6.94 -7.32
C ASN A 123 -9.69 5.73 -8.27
N PRO A 124 -10.04 4.52 -7.78
CA PRO A 124 -10.05 3.32 -8.60
C PRO A 124 -10.98 3.51 -9.80
N THR A 125 -10.48 3.19 -10.98
CA THR A 125 -11.23 3.24 -12.24
C THR A 125 -11.28 1.83 -12.82
N ASN A 126 -12.46 1.42 -13.29
CA ASN A 126 -12.62 0.13 -13.95
C ASN A 126 -12.11 0.20 -15.39
N TYR A 127 -11.33 -0.81 -15.77
CA TYR A 127 -10.81 -0.98 -17.11
C TYR A 127 -11.25 -2.32 -17.68
N THR A 128 -11.50 -2.32 -18.99
CA THR A 128 -11.76 -3.52 -19.77
C THR A 128 -10.53 -3.80 -20.61
N PHE A 129 -10.03 -5.03 -20.52
CA PHE A 129 -8.90 -5.49 -21.31
C PHE A 129 -9.38 -5.98 -22.66
N LEU A 130 -8.66 -5.61 -23.72
CA LEU A 130 -8.96 -6.02 -25.08
C LEU A 130 -7.74 -6.69 -25.69
N ASN A 131 -7.95 -7.84 -26.32
CA ASN A 131 -6.97 -8.51 -27.16
C ASN A 131 -7.21 -8.16 -28.62
N CYS A 132 -6.20 -7.59 -29.27
CA CYS A 132 -6.24 -7.08 -30.63
C CYS A 132 -5.19 -7.77 -31.50
N SER A 133 -5.57 -8.33 -32.66
CA SER A 133 -4.57 -8.88 -33.61
C SER A 133 -3.72 -7.79 -34.26
N SER A 134 -4.30 -6.59 -34.41
CA SER A 134 -3.60 -5.37 -34.82
C SER A 134 -4.30 -4.17 -34.20
N TYR A 135 -3.54 -3.27 -33.57
CA TYR A 135 -4.08 -2.04 -32.98
C TYR A 135 -3.33 -0.82 -33.51
N LYS A 136 -4.07 0.15 -34.06
CA LYS A 136 -3.56 1.41 -34.62
C LYS A 136 -4.17 2.65 -33.96
N GLY A 137 -4.82 2.50 -32.80
CA GLY A 137 -5.41 3.61 -32.07
C GLY A 137 -4.38 4.36 -31.21
N GLU A 138 -4.86 5.37 -30.49
CA GLU A 138 -4.03 6.23 -29.64
C GLU A 138 -3.61 5.54 -28.33
N THR A 139 -4.33 4.52 -27.86
CA THR A 139 -4.01 3.83 -26.60
C THR A 139 -2.72 3.02 -26.72
N THR A 140 -1.74 3.29 -25.87
CA THR A 140 -0.49 2.52 -25.87
C THR A 140 -0.74 1.07 -25.42
N PRO A 141 -0.29 0.06 -26.19
CA PRO A 141 -0.40 -1.33 -25.78
C PRO A 141 0.36 -1.65 -24.49
N ILE A 142 -0.20 -2.59 -23.72
CA ILE A 142 0.44 -3.16 -22.54
C ILE A 142 1.46 -4.20 -23.02
N PHE A 143 2.68 -3.74 -23.27
CA PHE A 143 3.74 -4.54 -23.88
C PHE A 143 4.09 -5.81 -23.09
N CYS A 144 4.01 -5.78 -21.77
CA CYS A 144 4.31 -6.94 -20.92
C CYS A 144 3.21 -8.01 -20.91
N PHE A 145 2.05 -7.73 -21.51
CA PHE A 145 0.92 -8.65 -21.59
C PHE A 145 0.58 -9.07 -23.04
N GLY A 146 0.92 -8.23 -24.02
CA GLY A 146 0.85 -8.58 -25.44
C GLY A 146 2.06 -9.38 -25.95
N SER A 147 2.08 -9.61 -27.26
CA SER A 147 3.21 -10.20 -28.00
C SER A 147 3.40 -9.49 -29.34
N ASP A 148 4.20 -10.05 -30.24
CA ASP A 148 4.33 -9.54 -31.61
C ASP A 148 3.08 -9.79 -32.45
N ASN A 149 2.36 -10.90 -32.19
CA ASN A 149 1.20 -11.34 -32.97
C ASN A 149 -0.12 -10.71 -32.51
N TYR A 150 -0.17 -10.21 -31.27
CA TYR A 150 -1.36 -9.57 -30.73
C TYR A 150 -0.97 -8.52 -29.69
N LYS A 151 -1.79 -7.49 -29.55
CA LYS A 151 -1.63 -6.41 -28.60
C LYS A 151 -2.73 -6.50 -27.57
N VAL A 152 -2.39 -6.26 -26.31
CA VAL A 152 -3.38 -6.09 -25.24
C VAL A 152 -3.44 -4.61 -24.89
N ILE A 153 -4.64 -4.06 -24.86
CA ILE A 153 -4.89 -2.69 -24.39
C ILE A 153 -5.87 -2.73 -23.21
N ALA A 154 -5.82 -1.71 -22.36
CA ALA A 154 -6.81 -1.49 -21.32
C ALA A 154 -7.49 -0.14 -21.58
N VAL A 155 -8.81 -0.16 -21.69
CA VAL A 155 -9.63 1.03 -21.91
C VAL A 155 -10.62 1.21 -20.76
N PRO A 156 -10.95 2.45 -20.35
CA PRO A 156 -11.94 2.67 -19.29
C PRO A 156 -13.26 1.97 -19.62
N THR A 157 -13.75 1.13 -18.71
CA THR A 157 -15.00 0.37 -18.93
C THR A 157 -16.20 1.28 -19.21
N ARG A 158 -16.17 2.51 -18.65
CA ARG A 158 -17.19 3.54 -18.88
C ARG A 158 -17.37 3.93 -20.36
N TRP A 159 -16.42 3.65 -21.24
CA TRP A 159 -16.56 3.90 -22.68
C TRP A 159 -17.62 2.99 -23.30
N PHE A 160 -17.82 1.78 -22.75
CA PHE A 160 -18.82 0.81 -23.21
C PHE A 160 -20.16 0.94 -22.46
N SER A 161 -20.40 2.07 -21.81
CA SER A 161 -21.62 2.31 -21.05
C SER A 161 -22.17 3.70 -21.37
N PRO A 162 -23.48 3.94 -21.13
CA PRO A 162 -24.06 5.26 -21.32
C PRO A 162 -23.29 6.31 -20.50
N PRO A 163 -23.04 7.51 -21.07
CA PRO A 163 -23.57 8.06 -22.32
C PRO A 163 -22.65 7.85 -23.55
N PHE A 164 -21.55 7.11 -23.42
CA PHE A 164 -20.54 7.01 -24.47
C PHE A 164 -20.88 5.93 -25.50
N ASP A 165 -21.18 4.72 -25.02
CA ASP A 165 -21.54 3.56 -25.85
C ASP A 165 -20.61 3.35 -27.06
N GLU A 166 -19.30 3.57 -26.85
CA GLU A 166 -18.27 3.49 -27.88
C GLU A 166 -18.16 2.05 -28.42
N PRO A 167 -18.06 1.85 -29.74
CA PRO A 167 -17.84 0.53 -30.30
C PRO A 167 -16.44 0.00 -29.94
N LEU A 168 -16.30 -1.33 -29.92
CA LEU A 168 -14.98 -1.94 -29.79
C LEU A 168 -14.09 -1.56 -30.97
N PRO A 169 -12.78 -1.32 -30.74
CA PRO A 169 -11.84 -1.08 -31.83
C PRO A 169 -11.79 -2.28 -32.79
N ILE A 170 -11.58 -1.99 -34.08
CA ILE A 170 -11.48 -3.03 -35.12
C ILE A 170 -10.36 -4.02 -34.76
N ASN A 171 -10.60 -5.30 -35.00
CA ASN A 171 -9.70 -6.42 -34.70
C ASN A 171 -9.44 -6.67 -33.21
N CYS A 172 -10.24 -6.08 -32.31
CA CYS A 172 -10.16 -6.29 -30.88
C CYS A 172 -11.36 -7.09 -30.34
N SER A 173 -11.12 -7.83 -29.27
CA SER A 173 -12.13 -8.56 -28.50
C SER A 173 -11.89 -8.37 -27.01
N VAL A 174 -12.95 -8.35 -26.20
CA VAL A 174 -12.84 -8.30 -24.74
C VAL A 174 -12.26 -9.62 -24.23
N ILE A 175 -11.32 -9.53 -23.28
CA ILE A 175 -10.71 -10.68 -22.60
C ILE A 175 -10.88 -10.59 -21.09
#